data_AF-A0A8T1SRN7-F1
#
_entry.id   AF-A0A8T1SRN7-F1
#
_cell.length_a   1.000
_cell.length_b   1.000
_cell.length_c   1.000
_cell.angle_alpha   90.00
_cell.angle_beta   90.00
_cell.angle_gamma   90.00
#
_symmetry.space_group_name_H-M   'P 1'
#
loop_
_entity.id
_entity.type
_entity.pdbx_description
1 polymer ?
#
loop_
_entity_poly.entity_id
_entity_poly.type
_entity_poly.pdbx_seq_one_letter_code
_entity_poly.pdbx_strand_id
1 'polypeptide(L)'
;MTGRAERIDSYKRDHQRSNLLLKARQIKGKCVYVCMSILCLKMSALSNYALRMARLSARIFGEVVRPTDNKSMKVVKLFSEQPLAKRKEVYDWYPPHNTYFALMKKLRFFGLYRDEHQDFKEEMRRLKKLRGKGKPKKGEGKRATKKK
;
A
#
# COMPACT_ATOMS: atom_id res chain seq x y z
N MET A 1 1.71 -9.10 -38.14
CA MET A 1 1.93 -7.64 -38.00
C MET A 1 1.67 -7.27 -36.54
N THR A 2 2.59 -7.65 -35.65
CA THR A 2 3.68 -6.81 -35.09
C THR A 2 3.13 -5.70 -34.19
N GLY A 3 3.06 -5.97 -32.88
CA GLY A 3 2.59 -4.96 -31.92
C GLY A 3 2.45 -5.43 -30.47
N ARG A 4 2.56 -6.74 -30.19
CA ARG A 4 2.43 -7.28 -28.81
C ARG A 4 3.74 -7.76 -28.19
N ALA A 5 4.78 -7.98 -28.99
CA ALA A 5 6.10 -8.39 -28.51
C ALA A 5 6.97 -7.20 -28.04
N GLU A 6 6.74 -5.99 -28.56
CA GLU A 6 7.66 -4.86 -28.30
C GLU A 6 7.47 -4.16 -26.94
N ARG A 7 6.38 -4.44 -26.23
CA ARG A 7 6.09 -3.77 -24.95
C ARG A 7 6.82 -4.42 -23.76
N ILE A 8 7.11 -5.72 -23.84
CA ILE A 8 7.76 -6.47 -22.76
C ILE A 8 9.29 -6.24 -22.76
N ASP A 9 9.88 -5.82 -23.88
CA ASP A 9 11.32 -5.54 -24.02
C ASP A 9 11.76 -4.13 -23.60
N SER A 10 10.83 -3.29 -23.11
CA SER A 10 11.17 -2.00 -22.48
C SER A 10 11.54 -2.18 -21.01
N TYR A 11 10.84 -3.04 -20.27
CA TYR A 11 11.00 -3.15 -18.82
C TYR A 11 12.24 -3.96 -18.36
N LYS A 12 12.88 -4.70 -19.27
CA LYS A 12 14.15 -5.42 -19.00
C LYS A 12 15.40 -4.66 -19.45
N ARG A 13 15.27 -3.60 -20.27
CA ARG A 13 16.41 -2.77 -20.71
C ARG A 13 16.80 -1.71 -19.69
N ASP A 14 15.87 -1.26 -18.85
CA ASP A 14 16.14 -0.23 -17.84
C ASP A 14 16.84 -0.76 -16.58
N HIS A 15 16.76 -2.07 -16.31
CA HIS A 15 17.41 -2.67 -15.14
C HIS A 15 18.92 -2.97 -15.35
N GLN A 16 19.41 -2.99 -16.60
CA GLN A 16 20.85 -3.15 -16.87
C GLN A 16 21.61 -1.81 -16.96
N ARG A 17 20.91 -0.68 -17.08
CA ARG A 17 21.55 0.65 -17.23
C ARG A 17 21.85 1.35 -15.91
N SER A 18 21.16 0.99 -14.82
CA SER A 18 21.42 1.53 -13.48
C SER A 18 22.64 0.90 -12.78
N ASN A 19 23.08 -0.28 -13.21
CA ASN A 19 24.23 -0.98 -12.62
C ASN A 19 25.57 -0.71 -13.32
N LEU A 20 25.59 0.09 -14.38
CA LEU A 20 26.78 0.42 -15.17
C LEU A 20 27.31 1.86 -14.91
N LEU A 21 26.77 2.54 -13.90
CA LEU A 21 27.18 3.89 -13.47
C LEU A 21 27.87 3.91 -12.09
N LEU A 22 28.40 2.76 -11.65
CA LEU A 22 29.11 2.62 -10.37
C LEU A 22 30.53 2.03 -10.50
N LYS A 23 31.12 2.05 -11.70
CA LYS A 23 32.47 1.48 -11.94
C LYS A 23 33.36 2.41 -12.77
N ALA A 24 33.94 3.41 -12.10
CA ALA A 24 35.27 3.99 -12.34
C ALA A 24 35.57 5.00 -11.21
N ARG A 25 36.34 4.65 -10.17
CA ARG A 25 37.78 4.94 -10.00
C ARG A 25 38.19 6.41 -10.26
N GLN A 26 38.48 7.14 -9.18
CA GLN A 26 39.55 8.15 -9.09
C GLN A 26 39.90 8.29 -7.58
N ILE A 27 40.84 7.48 -7.06
CA ILE A 27 42.24 7.85 -6.76
C ILE A 27 42.40 8.71 -5.49
N LYS A 28 42.86 8.03 -4.43
CA LYS A 28 43.88 8.44 -3.45
C LYS A 28 43.73 9.82 -2.78
N GLY A 29 43.16 9.81 -1.59
CA GLY A 29 43.41 10.82 -0.55
C GLY A 29 43.22 10.19 0.82
N LYS A 30 44.32 9.81 1.46
CA LYS A 30 44.36 9.29 2.83
C LYS A 30 43.88 10.40 3.78
N CYS A 31 42.78 10.20 4.49
CA CYS A 31 42.62 10.76 5.83
C CYS A 31 42.34 9.58 6.76
N VAL A 32 43.38 9.25 7.51
CA VAL A 32 43.44 8.16 8.45
C VAL A 32 42.61 8.54 9.66
N TYR A 33 41.51 7.85 9.91
CA TYR A 33 41.03 7.59 11.28
C TYR A 33 40.35 6.22 11.29
N VAL A 34 41.18 5.19 11.20
CA VAL A 34 40.86 3.89 11.78
C VAL A 34 41.40 3.96 13.20
N CYS A 35 40.53 4.21 14.19
CA CYS A 35 40.87 3.98 15.58
C CYS A 35 39.59 3.80 16.40
N MET A 36 39.53 2.64 17.05
CA MET A 36 38.75 2.30 18.25
C MET A 36 37.37 1.67 18.08
N SER A 37 37.39 0.36 17.84
CA SER A 37 36.78 -0.56 18.82
C SER A 37 37.32 -0.24 20.22
N ILE A 38 36.49 -0.38 21.27
CA ILE A 38 36.76 -0.32 22.72
C ILE A 38 35.93 0.81 23.39
N LEU A 39 35.30 0.41 24.50
CA LEU A 39 34.60 1.18 25.54
C LEU A 39 33.11 1.42 25.34
N CYS A 40 32.34 0.51 25.94
CA CYS A 40 31.44 0.82 27.05
C CYS A 40 31.74 2.21 27.64
N LEU A 41 31.08 3.26 27.13
CA LEU A 41 31.14 4.58 27.72
C LEU A 41 30.30 4.54 29.00
N LYS A 42 30.99 4.28 30.09
CA LYS A 42 30.60 4.68 31.43
C LYS A 42 30.17 6.16 31.35
N MET A 43 28.89 6.43 31.56
CA MET A 43 28.34 7.79 31.58
C MET A 43 28.96 8.58 32.73
N SER A 44 30.11 9.22 32.50
CA SER A 44 30.64 10.25 33.39
C SER A 44 30.46 11.61 32.73
N ALA A 45 29.29 12.17 33.02
CA ALA A 45 28.96 13.59 33.17
C ALA A 45 29.27 14.55 32.00
N LEU A 46 28.28 14.69 31.09
CA LEU A 46 28.05 15.98 30.43
C LEU A 46 28.03 17.10 31.49
N SER A 47 28.66 18.24 31.20
CA SER A 47 28.60 19.42 32.07
C SER A 47 27.15 19.75 32.42
N ASN A 48 26.90 20.15 33.68
CA ASN A 48 25.58 20.61 34.12
C ASN A 48 25.01 21.71 33.20
N TYR A 49 25.87 22.56 32.63
CA TYR A 49 25.48 23.54 31.63
C TYR A 49 24.97 22.88 30.34
N ALA A 50 25.69 21.88 29.81
CA ALA A 50 25.27 21.15 28.61
C ALA A 50 23.93 20.43 28.81
N LEU A 51 23.69 19.85 29.98
CA LEU A 51 22.39 19.25 30.32
C LEU A 51 21.26 20.28 30.38
N ARG A 52 21.52 21.49 30.91
CA ARG A 52 20.56 22.60 30.91
C ARG A 52 20.28 23.09 29.50
N MET A 53 21.31 23.22 28.66
CA MET A 53 21.16 23.60 27.26
C MET A 53 20.36 22.56 26.46
N ALA A 54 20.63 21.26 26.64
CA ALA A 54 19.89 20.18 25.98
C ALA A 54 18.40 20.13 26.40
N ARG A 55 18.11 20.38 27.68
CA ARG A 55 16.71 20.49 28.15
C ARG A 55 16.01 21.74 27.61
N LEU A 56 16.73 22.85 27.52
CA LEU A 56 16.21 24.10 26.98
C LEU A 56 15.89 23.93 25.50
N SER A 57 16.79 23.38 24.70
CA SER A 57 16.55 23.11 23.28
C SER A 57 15.36 22.17 23.08
N ALA A 58 15.28 21.07 23.83
CA ALA A 58 14.15 20.15 23.76
C ALA A 58 12.82 20.85 24.08
N ARG A 59 12.81 21.78 25.03
CA ARG A 59 11.59 22.55 25.38
C ARG A 59 11.21 23.56 24.30
N ILE A 60 12.19 24.23 23.69
CA ILE A 60 11.97 25.19 22.60
C ILE A 60 11.39 24.48 21.38
N PHE A 61 11.92 23.31 21.03
CA PHE A 61 11.48 22.54 19.86
C PHE A 61 10.32 21.57 20.14
N GLY A 62 9.81 21.50 21.37
CA GLY A 62 8.69 20.63 21.74
C GLY A 62 9.02 19.14 21.78
N GLU A 63 10.29 18.80 21.91
CA GLU A 63 10.78 17.42 22.07
C GLU A 63 10.65 16.94 23.53
N VAL A 64 11.04 15.69 23.78
CA VAL A 64 10.93 15.07 25.11
C VAL A 64 11.95 15.67 26.08
N VAL A 65 11.50 16.46 27.06
CA VAL A 65 12.36 17.15 28.04
C VAL A 65 12.84 16.23 29.18
N ARG A 66 12.01 15.28 29.60
CA ARG A 66 12.35 14.35 30.68
C ARG A 66 13.22 13.22 30.11
N PRO A 67 14.28 12.80 30.80
CA PRO A 67 15.01 11.60 30.38
C PRO A 67 14.04 10.42 30.46
N THR A 68 13.72 9.83 29.31
CA THR A 68 12.78 8.71 29.18
C THR A 68 13.50 7.49 28.66
N ASP A 69 13.07 6.32 29.15
CA ASP A 69 13.58 5.04 28.68
C ASP A 69 13.31 4.82 27.18
N ASN A 70 14.16 4.03 26.54
CA ASN A 70 14.01 3.66 25.13
C ASN A 70 12.65 2.99 24.82
N LYS A 71 12.06 2.28 25.78
CA LYS A 71 10.71 1.68 25.64
C LYS A 71 9.62 2.76 25.59
N SER A 72 9.74 3.78 26.42
CA SER A 72 8.79 4.90 26.52
C SER A 72 8.82 5.80 25.29
N MET A 73 10.00 5.92 24.64
CA MET A 73 10.14 6.64 23.36
C MET A 73 9.35 6.02 22.20
N LYS A 74 8.94 4.74 22.30
CA LYS A 74 8.06 4.11 21.30
C LYS A 74 6.71 4.82 21.20
N VAL A 75 6.18 5.31 22.32
CA VAL A 75 4.88 5.99 22.37
C VAL A 75 4.93 7.29 21.57
N VAL A 76 6.01 8.06 21.74
CA VAL A 76 6.26 9.30 20.99
C VAL A 76 6.26 9.00 19.49
N LYS A 77 6.96 7.94 19.05
CA LYS A 77 7.00 7.53 17.65
C LYS A 77 5.65 7.09 17.09
N LEU A 78 4.87 6.37 17.90
CA LEU A 78 3.55 5.87 17.52
C LEU A 78 2.55 7.01 17.25
N PHE A 79 2.66 8.11 18.00
CA PHE A 79 1.82 9.29 17.81
C PHE A 79 2.40 10.31 16.83
N SER A 80 3.71 10.33 16.62
CA SER A 80 4.33 11.17 15.60
C SER A 80 4.02 10.68 14.18
N GLU A 81 3.92 9.36 14.00
CA GLU A 81 3.61 8.74 12.71
C GLU A 81 2.11 8.51 12.51
N GLN A 82 1.66 8.56 11.26
CA GLN A 82 0.30 8.15 10.94
C GLN A 82 0.16 6.63 11.13
N PRO A 83 -0.83 6.15 11.92
CA PRO A 83 -1.04 4.73 12.12
C PRO A 83 -1.40 4.05 10.80
N LEU A 84 -0.91 2.82 10.62
CA LEU A 84 -1.05 2.05 9.37
C LEU A 84 -2.48 2.02 8.85
N ALA A 85 -3.48 1.78 9.71
CA ALA A 85 -4.88 1.68 9.33
C ALA A 85 -5.48 2.97 8.74
N LYS A 86 -4.91 4.14 9.07
CA LYS A 86 -5.38 5.43 8.54
C LYS A 86 -4.63 5.86 7.27
N ARG A 87 -3.61 5.11 6.86
CA ARG A 87 -2.87 5.41 5.63
C ARG A 87 -3.79 5.14 4.44
N LYS A 88 -3.81 6.06 3.49
CA LYS A 88 -4.68 5.97 2.29
C LYS A 88 -4.48 4.68 1.53
N GLU A 89 -3.22 4.27 1.41
CA GLU A 89 -2.80 3.01 0.80
C GLU A 89 -3.52 1.78 1.38
N VAL A 90 -3.87 1.83 2.67
CA VAL A 90 -4.49 0.70 3.37
C VAL A 90 -6.01 0.72 3.24
N TYR A 91 -6.65 1.85 3.54
CA TYR A 91 -8.12 1.89 3.55
C TYR A 91 -8.73 2.07 2.15
N ASP A 92 -8.05 2.77 1.23
CA ASP A 92 -8.48 2.96 -0.17
C ASP A 92 -7.93 1.85 -1.10
N TRP A 93 -7.57 0.69 -0.54
CA TRP A 93 -6.98 -0.42 -1.30
C TRP A 93 -7.87 -0.91 -2.45
N TYR A 94 -9.17 -1.03 -2.20
CA TYR A 94 -10.14 -1.43 -3.22
C TYR A 94 -10.85 -0.20 -3.79
N PRO A 95 -10.88 -0.04 -5.14
CA PRO A 95 -11.75 0.95 -5.75
C PRO A 95 -13.21 0.72 -5.37
N PRO A 96 -14.04 1.77 -5.29
CA PRO A 96 -15.46 1.64 -4.92
C PRO A 96 -16.25 0.93 -6.03
N HIS A 97 -16.23 -0.41 -6.05
CA HIS A 97 -16.80 -1.20 -7.15
C HIS A 97 -18.31 -0.97 -7.33
N ASN A 98 -19.04 -0.73 -6.24
CA ASN A 98 -20.48 -0.51 -6.27
C ASN A 98 -20.86 0.76 -7.05
N THR A 99 -20.05 1.81 -6.97
CA THR A 99 -20.33 3.07 -7.67
C THR A 99 -20.15 2.87 -9.18
N TYR A 100 -19.04 2.26 -9.61
CA TYR A 100 -18.81 1.92 -11.01
C TYR A 100 -19.88 0.99 -11.57
N PHE A 101 -20.22 -0.08 -10.85
CA PHE A 101 -21.24 -1.02 -11.29
C PHE A 101 -22.61 -0.34 -11.46
N ALA A 102 -23.03 0.44 -10.47
CA ALA A 102 -24.30 1.15 -10.53
C ALA A 102 -24.33 2.20 -11.64
N LEU A 103 -23.23 2.94 -11.82
CA LEU A 103 -23.08 3.96 -12.86
C LEU A 103 -23.18 3.34 -14.26
N MET A 104 -22.40 2.30 -14.54
CA MET A 104 -22.40 1.64 -15.86
C MET A 104 -23.74 0.96 -16.16
N LYS A 105 -24.40 0.41 -15.13
CA LYS A 105 -25.74 -0.15 -15.26
C LYS A 105 -26.79 0.92 -15.60
N LYS A 106 -26.71 2.11 -15.00
CA LYS A 106 -27.61 3.23 -15.34
C LYS A 106 -27.36 3.72 -16.76
N LEU A 107 -26.09 3.88 -17.16
CA LEU A 107 -25.72 4.26 -18.53
C LEU A 107 -26.24 3.26 -19.57
N ARG A 108 -26.22 1.95 -19.26
CA ARG A 108 -26.82 0.90 -20.09
C ARG A 108 -28.32 1.12 -20.27
N PHE A 109 -29.05 1.44 -19.20
CA PHE A 109 -30.49 1.69 -19.30
C PHE A 109 -30.84 2.95 -20.08
N PHE A 110 -29.97 3.96 -20.06
CA PHE A 110 -30.11 5.15 -20.90
C PHE A 110 -29.65 4.93 -22.35
N GLY A 111 -29.09 3.76 -22.70
CA GLY A 111 -28.58 3.46 -24.03
C GLY A 111 -27.24 4.14 -24.36
N LEU A 112 -26.61 4.81 -23.39
CA LEU A 112 -25.33 5.50 -23.55
C LEU A 112 -24.13 4.55 -23.51
N TYR A 113 -24.29 3.39 -22.87
CA TYR A 113 -23.24 2.39 -22.72
C TYR A 113 -23.73 1.01 -23.13
N ARG A 114 -22.95 0.32 -23.97
CA ARG A 114 -23.23 -1.05 -24.40
C ARG A 114 -22.36 -2.04 -23.63
N ASP A 115 -23.01 -2.86 -22.79
CA ASP A 115 -22.35 -3.89 -21.99
C ASP A 115 -22.55 -5.28 -22.61
N GLU A 116 -21.60 -5.70 -23.45
CA GLU A 116 -21.61 -6.99 -24.14
C GLU A 116 -21.65 -8.18 -23.17
N HIS A 117 -20.97 -8.05 -22.03
CA HIS A 117 -20.90 -9.10 -21.03
C HIS A 117 -22.27 -9.33 -20.37
N GLN A 118 -22.99 -8.25 -20.09
CA GLN A 118 -24.35 -8.34 -19.56
C GLN A 118 -25.36 -8.83 -20.62
N ASP A 119 -25.22 -8.42 -21.87
CA ASP A 119 -26.05 -8.92 -23.00
C ASP A 119 -25.93 -10.43 -23.14
N PHE A 120 -24.70 -10.95 -23.15
CA PHE A 120 -24.45 -12.38 -23.24
C PHE A 120 -25.08 -13.15 -22.06
N LYS A 121 -24.94 -12.64 -20.84
CA LYS A 121 -25.56 -13.26 -19.65
C LYS A 121 -27.09 -13.26 -19.72
N GLU A 122 -27.70 -12.23 -20.29
CA GLU A 122 -29.15 -12.13 -20.43
C GLU A 122 -29.68 -13.11 -21.48
N GLU A 123 -29.02 -13.22 -22.63
CA GLU A 123 -29.40 -14.18 -23.67
C GLU A 123 -29.23 -15.63 -23.18
N MET A 124 -28.11 -15.95 -22.51
CA MET A 124 -27.93 -17.27 -21.90
C MET A 124 -29.00 -17.58 -20.85
N ARG A 125 -29.46 -16.57 -20.10
CA ARG A 125 -30.53 -16.74 -19.11
C ARG A 125 -31.88 -16.98 -19.79
N ARG A 126 -32.16 -16.31 -20.90
CA ARG A 126 -33.36 -16.53 -21.72
C ARG A 126 -33.42 -17.96 -22.25
N LEU A 127 -32.35 -18.45 -22.88
CA LEU A 127 -32.27 -19.82 -23.37
C LEU A 127 -32.41 -20.86 -22.26
N LYS A 128 -31.81 -20.62 -21.08
CA LYS A 128 -31.98 -21.51 -19.92
C LYS A 128 -33.42 -21.56 -19.41
N LYS A 129 -34.14 -20.44 -19.42
CA LYS A 129 -35.56 -20.40 -19.06
C LYS A 129 -36.41 -21.21 -20.05
N LEU A 130 -36.17 -21.07 -21.35
CA LEU A 130 -36.86 -21.85 -22.39
C LEU A 130 -36.63 -23.35 -22.22
N ARG A 131 -35.42 -23.76 -21.80
CA ARG A 131 -35.11 -25.16 -21.47
C ARG A 131 -35.73 -25.65 -20.15
N GLY A 132 -36.53 -24.83 -19.45
CA GLY A 132 -37.08 -25.14 -18.13
C GLY A 132 -36.05 -25.11 -16.98
N LYS A 133 -34.78 -24.77 -17.26
CA LYS A 133 -33.70 -24.67 -16.26
C LYS A 133 -33.58 -23.25 -15.70
N GLY A 134 -34.71 -22.58 -15.55
CA GLY A 134 -34.80 -21.26 -14.93
C GLY A 134 -34.46 -21.30 -13.44
N LYS A 135 -34.13 -20.15 -12.86
CA LYS A 135 -34.01 -20.04 -11.40
C LYS A 135 -35.41 -20.21 -10.79
N PRO A 136 -35.63 -21.15 -9.85
CA PRO A 136 -36.93 -21.29 -9.19
C PRO A 136 -37.27 -20.03 -8.41
N LYS A 137 -38.56 -19.79 -8.15
CA LYS A 137 -38.97 -18.70 -7.26
C LYS A 137 -38.40 -18.96 -5.87
N LYS A 138 -38.04 -17.88 -5.17
CA LYS A 138 -37.49 -17.97 -3.80
C LYS A 138 -38.52 -18.66 -2.91
N GLY A 139 -38.14 -19.77 -2.27
CA GLY A 139 -39.03 -20.59 -1.45
C GLY A 139 -39.50 -21.88 -2.14
N GLU A 140 -39.58 -21.93 -3.48
CA GLU A 140 -39.98 -23.10 -4.27
C GLU A 140 -38.77 -23.97 -4.67
N GLY A 141 -37.74 -23.98 -3.83
CA GLY A 141 -36.54 -24.78 -4.08
C GLY A 141 -36.84 -26.28 -3.98
N LYS A 142 -35.89 -27.10 -4.43
CA LYS A 142 -35.99 -28.58 -4.36
C LYS A 142 -36.33 -29.14 -2.96
N ARG A 143 -36.01 -28.39 -1.91
CA ARG A 143 -36.35 -28.75 -0.52
C ARG A 143 -37.85 -28.59 -0.22
N ALA A 144 -38.51 -27.58 -0.77
CA ALA A 144 -39.93 -27.34 -0.56
C ALA A 144 -40.80 -28.38 -1.27
N THR A 145 -40.39 -28.82 -2.46
CA THR A 145 -41.09 -29.89 -3.21
C THR A 145 -40.99 -31.26 -2.56
N LYS A 146 -39.98 -31.50 -1.70
CA LYS A 146 -39.78 -32.77 -0.98
C LYS A 146 -40.51 -32.82 0.37
N LYS A 147 -41.02 -31.69 0.86
CA LYS A 147 -41.71 -31.59 2.17
C LYS A 147 -43.23 -31.78 2.06
N LYS A 148 -43.77 -31.68 0.84
CA LYS A 148 -45.13 -32.14 0.51
C LYS A 148 -45.11 -33.63 0.26
#